data_AF-A0A158CNW8-F1
#
_entry.id   AF-A0A158CNW8-F1
#
_cell.length_a   1.000
_cell.length_b   1.000
_cell.length_c   1.000
_cell.angle_alpha   90.00
_cell.angle_beta   90.00
_cell.angle_gamma   90.00
#
_symmetry.space_group_name_H-M   'P 1'
#
loop_
_entity.id
_entity.type
_entity.pdbx_description
1 polymer ?
#
loop_
_entity_poly.entity_id
_entity_poly.type
_entity_poly.pdbx_seq_one_letter_code
_entity_poly.pdbx_strand_id
1 'polypeptide(L)'
;MLARIDAWLFETLGARPKLECDADNSTLFIANMKVDQDDNSASDRDHLRFQLPYLHLTSAFGNDWFALKAEAFARFFGTPTFLLAQTLIVVVWIALNVMRVIHFDPYPFVLLNLAFSLQSAYAAPMILLAQTRQADRDKAFSDADARHREALALASQRRDKALARQTAQIETLLRQNTEFTALTRELAEQIAALVKHNVN
;
A
#
# COMPACT_ATOMS: atom_id res chain seq x y z
N MET A 1 -22.72 79.78 -21.02
CA MET A 1 -21.53 79.64 -20.14
C MET A 1 -21.55 78.36 -19.30
N LEU A 2 -22.37 77.34 -19.64
CA LEU A 2 -22.55 76.08 -18.89
C LEU A 2 -22.41 74.82 -19.77
N ALA A 3 -21.63 74.89 -20.87
CA ALA A 3 -21.43 73.75 -21.77
C ALA A 3 -19.95 73.43 -22.04
N ARG A 4 -19.03 74.03 -21.26
CA ARG A 4 -17.56 73.87 -21.43
C ARG A 4 -16.88 73.25 -20.21
N ILE A 5 -17.64 72.81 -19.21
CA ILE A 5 -17.11 72.21 -17.98
C ILE A 5 -17.15 70.67 -18.05
N ASP A 6 -18.09 70.07 -18.78
CA ASP A 6 -18.23 68.61 -18.83
C ASP A 6 -17.16 67.90 -19.69
N ALA A 7 -16.57 68.59 -20.67
CA ALA A 7 -15.52 68.01 -21.52
C ALA A 7 -14.19 67.80 -20.77
N TRP A 8 -13.88 68.61 -19.75
CA TRP A 8 -12.65 68.48 -18.97
C TRP A 8 -12.74 67.38 -17.89
N LEU A 9 -13.96 67.07 -17.43
CA LEU A 9 -14.21 66.07 -16.40
C LEU A 9 -14.16 64.63 -16.93
N PHE A 10 -14.47 64.42 -18.21
CA PHE A 10 -14.44 63.08 -18.82
C PHE A 10 -13.04 62.66 -19.29
N GLU A 11 -12.17 63.61 -19.64
CA GLU A 11 -10.80 63.35 -20.08
C GLU A 11 -9.85 63.04 -18.90
N THR A 12 -10.19 63.46 -17.68
CA THR A 12 -9.41 63.22 -16.46
C THR A 12 -9.73 61.89 -15.77
N LEU A 13 -10.75 61.15 -16.21
CA LEU A 13 -11.13 59.83 -15.68
C LEU A 13 -10.62 58.63 -16.51
N GLY A 14 -9.80 58.89 -17.55
CA GLY A 14 -9.27 57.86 -18.46
C GLY A 14 -7.94 57.21 -18.05
N ALA A 15 -7.25 57.71 -17.02
CA ALA A 15 -5.92 57.22 -16.65
C ALA A 15 -5.94 56.50 -15.31
N ARG A 16 -6.43 55.25 -15.29
CA ARG A 16 -6.06 54.34 -14.20
C ARG A 16 -4.61 53.92 -14.40
N PRO A 17 -3.67 54.16 -13.46
CA PRO A 17 -2.40 53.46 -13.51
C PRO A 17 -2.73 51.98 -13.42
N LYS A 18 -2.28 51.25 -14.44
CA LYS A 18 -2.35 49.79 -14.46
C LYS A 18 -1.60 49.34 -13.21
N LEU A 19 -2.34 48.93 -12.18
CA LEU A 19 -1.78 48.14 -11.10
C LEU A 19 -1.35 46.85 -11.78
N GLU A 20 -0.10 46.85 -12.23
CA GLU A 20 0.65 45.66 -12.57
C GLU A 20 0.76 44.89 -11.25
N CYS A 21 -0.31 44.19 -10.87
CA CYS A 21 -0.20 43.09 -9.93
C CYS A 21 0.85 42.18 -10.53
N ASP A 22 1.92 41.96 -9.77
CA ASP A 22 2.95 40.96 -9.95
C ASP A 22 2.32 39.56 -9.98
N ALA A 23 1.56 39.32 -11.06
CA ALA A 23 0.88 38.09 -11.36
C ALA A 23 1.90 37.08 -11.87
N ASP A 24 3.07 37.51 -12.34
CA ASP A 24 4.15 36.63 -12.80
C ASP A 24 4.75 35.85 -11.61
N ASN A 25 5.12 36.53 -10.52
CA ASN A 25 5.68 35.84 -9.35
C ASN A 25 4.62 35.02 -8.61
N SER A 26 3.36 35.50 -8.55
CA SER A 26 2.26 34.77 -7.90
C SER A 26 1.81 33.54 -8.70
N THR A 27 1.76 33.62 -10.05
CA THR A 27 1.44 32.45 -10.88
C THR A 27 2.62 31.48 -10.98
N LEU A 28 3.87 31.95 -10.95
CA LEU A 28 5.05 31.09 -10.78
C LEU A 28 5.05 30.38 -9.42
N PHE A 29 4.63 31.05 -8.34
CA PHE A 29 4.50 30.42 -7.02
C PHE A 29 3.39 29.36 -7.00
N ILE A 30 2.22 29.65 -7.57
CA ILE A 30 1.10 28.70 -7.67
C ILE A 30 1.43 27.56 -8.65
N ALA A 31 2.18 27.83 -9.71
CA ALA A 31 2.66 26.81 -10.64
C ALA A 31 3.71 25.90 -9.98
N ASN A 32 4.73 26.44 -9.30
CA ASN A 32 5.72 25.63 -8.57
C ASN A 32 5.08 24.89 -7.37
N MET A 33 4.12 25.49 -6.67
CA MET A 33 3.40 24.84 -5.57
C MET A 33 2.48 23.72 -6.06
N LYS A 34 1.93 23.82 -7.29
CA LYS A 34 1.09 22.79 -7.88
C LYS A 34 1.88 21.66 -8.55
N VAL A 35 3.10 21.95 -9.04
CA VAL A 35 4.02 20.94 -9.59
C VAL A 35 4.44 19.90 -8.54
N ASP A 36 4.51 20.25 -7.25
CA ASP A 36 4.81 19.26 -6.19
C ASP A 36 3.59 18.45 -5.71
N GLN A 37 2.36 18.96 -5.90
CA GLN A 37 1.15 18.32 -5.36
C GLN A 37 0.65 17.17 -6.26
N ASP A 38 0.85 17.27 -7.58
CA ASP A 38 0.30 16.32 -8.54
C ASP A 38 1.21 15.06 -8.69
N ASP A 39 2.52 15.18 -8.45
CA ASP A 39 3.49 14.05 -8.51
C ASP A 39 3.43 13.12 -7.29
N ASN A 40 2.99 13.63 -6.12
CA ASN A 40 2.98 12.86 -4.88
C ASN A 40 1.80 11.85 -4.80
N SER A 41 0.77 12.02 -5.64
CA SER A 41 -0.42 11.17 -5.66
C SER A 41 -0.33 9.97 -6.62
N ALA A 42 0.65 9.99 -7.53
CA ALA A 42 0.89 8.92 -8.50
C ALA A 42 1.85 7.85 -7.97
N SER A 43 2.83 8.23 -7.14
CA SER A 43 3.82 7.30 -6.57
C SER A 43 3.29 6.41 -5.43
N ASP A 44 2.20 6.82 -4.77
CA ASP A 44 1.68 6.17 -3.56
C ASP A 44 0.78 4.95 -3.82
N ARG A 45 0.46 4.63 -5.09
CA ARG A 45 -0.58 3.63 -5.42
C ARG A 45 -0.11 2.30 -5.98
N ASP A 46 1.18 2.10 -6.22
CA ASP A 46 1.70 0.82 -6.70
C ASP A 46 2.24 -0.06 -5.56
N HIS A 47 1.38 -0.36 -4.58
CA HIS A 47 1.68 -1.34 -3.52
C HIS A 47 1.94 -2.74 -4.10
N LEU A 48 1.42 -3.02 -5.30
CA LEU A 48 1.68 -4.25 -6.04
C LEU A 48 3.08 -4.30 -6.69
N ARG A 49 3.84 -3.20 -6.72
CA ARG A 49 5.20 -3.15 -7.33
C ARG A 49 6.11 -4.28 -6.87
N PHE A 50 6.03 -4.66 -5.61
CA PHE A 50 6.86 -5.72 -5.03
C PHE A 50 6.32 -7.12 -5.32
N GLN A 51 5.03 -7.24 -5.67
CA GLN A 51 4.36 -8.49 -6.03
C GLN A 51 4.33 -8.72 -7.56
N LEU A 52 4.42 -7.66 -8.37
CA LEU A 52 4.43 -7.72 -9.84
C LEU A 52 5.47 -8.70 -10.41
N PRO A 53 6.72 -8.75 -9.92
CA PRO A 53 7.70 -9.72 -10.40
C PRO A 53 7.28 -11.18 -10.17
N TYR A 54 6.41 -11.44 -9.20
CA TYR A 54 6.00 -12.79 -8.76
C TYR A 54 4.59 -13.17 -9.22
N LEU A 55 3.93 -12.33 -10.02
CA LEU A 55 2.56 -12.56 -10.48
C LEU A 55 2.44 -13.84 -11.33
N HIS A 56 3.51 -14.20 -12.03
CA HIS A 56 3.61 -15.48 -12.77
C HIS A 56 3.65 -16.72 -11.85
N LEU A 57 4.03 -16.57 -10.57
CA LEU A 57 4.02 -17.63 -9.55
C LEU A 57 2.69 -17.69 -8.77
N THR A 58 1.84 -16.66 -8.90
CA THR A 58 0.57 -16.53 -8.15
C THR A 58 -0.51 -17.49 -8.63
N SER A 59 -0.50 -17.94 -9.90
CA SER A 59 -1.42 -19.00 -10.28
C SER A 59 -0.99 -20.29 -9.57
N ALA A 60 -1.84 -20.78 -8.66
CA ALA A 60 -1.54 -21.95 -7.85
C ALA A 60 -1.28 -23.21 -8.71
N PHE A 61 -1.66 -23.19 -9.98
CA PHE A 61 -1.53 -24.35 -10.87
C PHE A 61 -1.37 -24.01 -12.37
N GLY A 62 -0.99 -22.78 -12.74
CA GLY A 62 -0.97 -22.38 -14.15
C GLY A 62 -2.37 -22.11 -14.69
N ASN A 63 -2.47 -21.77 -15.98
CA ASN A 63 -3.74 -21.77 -16.71
C ASN A 63 -4.02 -23.15 -17.34
N ASP A 64 -3.44 -24.19 -16.76
CA ASP A 64 -3.41 -25.55 -17.30
C ASP A 64 -4.60 -26.37 -16.80
N TRP A 65 -4.92 -27.46 -17.49
CA TRP A 65 -5.96 -28.41 -17.07
C TRP A 65 -5.71 -29.00 -15.65
N PHE A 66 -4.45 -29.05 -15.21
CA PHE A 66 -4.09 -29.42 -13.84
C PHE A 66 -4.61 -28.42 -12.80
N ALA A 67 -4.72 -27.13 -13.14
CA ALA A 67 -5.27 -26.11 -12.27
C ALA A 67 -6.72 -26.30 -11.95
N LEU A 68 -7.51 -26.52 -12.99
CA LEU A 68 -8.94 -26.78 -12.86
C LEU A 68 -9.19 -28.02 -12.00
N LYS A 69 -8.39 -29.08 -12.20
CA LYS A 69 -8.49 -30.29 -11.38
C LYS A 69 -8.06 -30.05 -9.95
N ALA A 70 -6.95 -29.37 -9.72
CA ALA A 70 -6.46 -29.14 -8.39
C ALA A 70 -7.38 -28.21 -7.59
N GLU A 71 -8.02 -27.23 -8.24
CA GLU A 71 -9.08 -26.43 -7.63
C GLU A 71 -10.29 -27.30 -7.27
N ALA A 72 -10.73 -28.18 -8.16
CA ALA A 72 -11.81 -29.12 -7.87
C ALA A 72 -11.46 -30.07 -6.71
N PHE A 73 -10.23 -30.61 -6.67
CA PHE A 73 -9.75 -31.42 -5.56
C PHE A 73 -9.67 -30.63 -4.26
N ALA A 74 -9.16 -29.39 -4.27
CA ALA A 74 -9.08 -28.54 -3.08
C ALA A 74 -10.48 -28.26 -2.50
N ARG A 75 -11.47 -27.98 -3.35
CA ARG A 75 -12.87 -27.79 -2.94
C ARG A 75 -13.47 -29.08 -2.39
N PHE A 76 -13.10 -30.23 -2.96
CA PHE A 76 -13.56 -31.54 -2.52
C PHE A 76 -12.98 -31.96 -1.17
N PHE A 77 -11.67 -31.80 -0.94
CA PHE A 77 -11.01 -32.09 0.34
C PHE A 77 -11.35 -31.10 1.46
N GLY A 78 -11.75 -29.87 1.13
CA GLY A 78 -12.17 -28.86 2.11
C GLY A 78 -13.56 -29.10 2.71
N THR A 79 -14.33 -30.06 2.19
CA THR A 79 -15.69 -30.35 2.63
C THR A 79 -15.73 -31.67 3.42
N PRO A 80 -16.39 -31.75 4.60
CA PRO A 80 -16.49 -32.99 5.40
C PRO A 80 -17.13 -34.17 4.65
N THR A 81 -17.79 -33.91 3.52
CA THR A 81 -18.40 -34.90 2.64
C THR A 81 -17.41 -35.92 2.08
N PHE A 82 -16.12 -35.56 1.92
CA PHE A 82 -15.10 -36.52 1.43
C PHE A 82 -14.90 -37.68 2.40
N LEU A 83 -14.75 -37.37 3.69
CA LEU A 83 -14.55 -38.38 4.73
C LEU A 83 -15.77 -39.31 4.82
N LEU A 84 -16.98 -38.76 4.74
CA LEU A 84 -18.22 -39.54 4.72
C LEU A 84 -18.32 -40.47 3.50
N ALA A 85 -17.97 -39.97 2.31
CA ALA A 85 -17.98 -40.78 1.09
C ALA A 85 -16.96 -41.93 1.17
N GLN A 86 -15.74 -41.66 1.65
CA GLN A 86 -14.71 -42.69 1.86
C GLN A 86 -15.16 -43.76 2.85
N THR A 87 -15.74 -43.36 3.99
CA THR A 87 -16.27 -44.30 4.98
C THR A 87 -17.42 -45.13 4.41
N LEU A 88 -18.34 -44.52 3.64
CA LEU A 88 -19.45 -45.23 3.01
C LEU A 88 -18.95 -46.29 2.03
N ILE A 89 -17.96 -45.97 1.19
CA ILE A 89 -17.37 -46.92 0.24
C ILE A 89 -16.78 -48.13 0.98
N VAL A 90 -16.04 -47.90 2.07
CA VAL A 90 -15.47 -48.98 2.89
C VAL A 90 -16.57 -49.82 3.52
N VAL A 91 -17.61 -49.20 4.09
CA VAL A 91 -18.73 -49.90 4.73
C VAL A 91 -19.51 -50.73 3.72
N VAL A 92 -19.80 -50.19 2.53
CA VAL A 92 -20.47 -50.92 1.44
C VAL A 92 -19.62 -52.10 0.98
N TRP A 93 -18.31 -51.92 0.86
CA TRP A 93 -17.40 -53.00 0.46
C TRP A 93 -17.38 -54.14 1.49
N ILE A 94 -17.31 -53.80 2.78
CA ILE A 94 -17.40 -54.78 3.87
C ILE A 94 -18.76 -55.50 3.81
N ALA A 95 -19.87 -54.76 3.66
CA ALA A 95 -21.21 -55.34 3.60
C ALA A 95 -21.40 -56.32 2.42
N LEU A 96 -20.92 -55.96 1.23
CA LEU A 96 -20.95 -56.84 0.04
C LEU A 96 -20.13 -58.13 0.24
N ASN A 97 -18.97 -58.02 0.88
CA ASN A 97 -18.14 -59.19 1.22
C ASN A 97 -18.81 -60.10 2.27
N VAL A 98 -19.41 -59.51 3.32
CA VAL A 98 -20.10 -60.26 4.38
C VAL A 98 -21.35 -60.98 3.86
N MET A 99 -22.09 -60.38 2.91
CA MET A 99 -23.25 -61.01 2.28
C MET A 99 -22.90 -62.22 1.38
N ARG A 100 -21.61 -62.54 1.21
CA ARG A 100 -21.12 -63.73 0.50
C ARG A 100 -21.70 -63.88 -0.92
N VAL A 101 -22.08 -62.75 -1.54
CA VAL A 101 -22.60 -62.68 -2.92
C VAL A 101 -21.47 -63.01 -3.92
N ILE A 102 -20.22 -62.81 -3.50
CA ILE A 102 -19.01 -63.14 -4.26
C ILE A 102 -18.09 -63.86 -3.27
N HIS A 103 -17.66 -65.09 -3.55
CA HIS A 103 -16.71 -65.86 -2.71
C HIS A 103 -15.27 -65.31 -2.75
N PHE A 104 -15.09 -64.06 -3.18
CA PHE A 104 -13.81 -63.39 -3.24
C PHE A 104 -13.48 -62.80 -1.87
N ASP A 105 -12.57 -63.48 -1.15
CA ASP A 105 -11.80 -63.04 0.04
C ASP A 105 -12.32 -63.46 1.44
N PRO A 106 -12.12 -64.74 1.86
CA PRO A 106 -12.13 -65.15 3.27
C PRO A 106 -10.89 -64.62 4.06
N TYR A 107 -11.11 -64.31 5.35
CA TYR A 107 -10.17 -63.81 6.40
C TYR A 107 -8.64 -63.80 6.08
N PRO A 108 -7.91 -62.67 6.22
CA PRO A 108 -8.30 -61.30 6.60
C PRO A 108 -8.15 -60.31 5.42
N PHE A 109 -9.26 -59.94 4.78
CA PHE A 109 -9.41 -58.87 3.74
C PHE A 109 -8.11 -58.42 3.04
N VAL A 110 -7.40 -59.35 2.40
CA VAL A 110 -6.06 -59.12 1.87
C VAL A 110 -6.11 -58.09 0.74
N LEU A 111 -7.15 -58.13 -0.08
CA LEU A 111 -7.31 -57.21 -1.21
C LEU A 111 -7.60 -55.78 -0.78
N LEU A 112 -8.40 -55.60 0.28
CA LEU A 112 -8.68 -54.28 0.83
C LEU A 112 -7.42 -53.67 1.45
N ASN A 113 -6.68 -54.46 2.22
CA ASN A 113 -5.44 -54.02 2.81
C ASN A 113 -4.38 -53.67 1.73
N LEU A 114 -4.32 -54.46 0.65
CA LEU A 114 -3.42 -54.20 -0.48
C LEU A 114 -3.81 -52.91 -1.22
N ALA A 115 -5.10 -52.68 -1.46
CA ALA A 115 -5.61 -51.47 -2.09
C ALA A 115 -5.30 -50.21 -1.25
N PHE A 116 -5.52 -50.26 0.07
CA PHE A 116 -5.17 -49.15 0.96
C PHE A 116 -3.66 -48.90 1.06
N SER A 117 -2.87 -49.98 1.06
CA SER A 117 -1.41 -49.89 1.04
C SER A 117 -0.92 -49.20 -0.24
N LEU A 118 -1.48 -49.57 -1.40
CA LEU A 118 -1.18 -48.94 -2.67
C LEU A 118 -1.67 -47.49 -2.72
N GLN A 119 -2.85 -47.20 -2.19
CA GLN A 119 -3.40 -45.84 -2.11
C GLN A 119 -2.43 -44.91 -1.37
N SER A 120 -1.93 -45.36 -0.22
CA SER A 120 -0.97 -44.61 0.59
C SER A 120 0.37 -44.44 -0.13
N ALA A 121 0.86 -45.51 -0.78
CA ALA A 121 2.12 -45.51 -1.51
C ALA A 121 2.11 -44.55 -2.72
N TYR A 122 1.00 -44.43 -3.44
CA TYR A 122 0.87 -43.49 -4.56
C TYR A 122 0.54 -42.06 -4.12
N ALA A 123 -0.15 -41.90 -2.98
CA ALA A 123 -0.43 -40.58 -2.42
C ALA A 123 0.86 -39.85 -2.00
N ALA A 124 1.82 -40.54 -1.40
CA ALA A 124 3.08 -39.95 -0.93
C ALA A 124 3.85 -39.14 -1.99
N PRO A 125 4.16 -39.67 -3.20
CA PRO A 125 4.86 -38.90 -4.22
C PRO A 125 4.02 -37.76 -4.80
N MET A 126 2.70 -37.95 -4.95
CA MET A 126 1.79 -36.87 -5.39
C MET A 126 1.77 -35.70 -4.41
N ILE A 127 1.71 -36.02 -3.11
CA ILE A 127 1.77 -35.02 -2.04
C ILE A 127 3.13 -34.34 -2.03
N LEU A 128 4.22 -35.09 -2.19
CA LEU A 128 5.57 -34.54 -2.20
C LEU A 128 5.80 -33.55 -3.35
N LEU A 129 5.32 -33.85 -4.56
CA LEU A 129 5.36 -32.92 -5.69
C LEU A 129 4.50 -31.68 -5.48
N ALA A 130 3.35 -31.82 -4.81
CA ALA A 130 2.50 -30.68 -4.47
C ALA A 130 3.17 -29.79 -3.40
N GLN A 131 3.82 -30.41 -2.40
CA GLN A 131 4.50 -29.72 -1.32
C GLN A 131 5.75 -28.97 -1.79
N THR A 132 6.56 -29.53 -2.69
CA THR A 132 7.74 -28.82 -3.23
C THR A 132 7.34 -27.56 -3.98
N ARG A 133 6.27 -27.63 -4.80
CA ARG A 133 5.73 -26.45 -5.50
C ARG A 133 5.11 -25.43 -4.56
N GLN A 134 4.49 -25.88 -3.47
CA GLN A 134 3.96 -24.98 -2.46
C GLN A 134 5.09 -24.24 -1.73
N ALA A 135 6.15 -24.95 -1.36
CA ALA A 135 7.31 -24.37 -0.67
C ALA A 135 8.04 -23.32 -1.52
N ASP A 136 8.19 -23.55 -2.82
CA ASP A 136 8.79 -22.57 -3.74
C ASP A 136 7.98 -21.26 -3.82
N ARG A 137 6.64 -21.37 -3.81
CA ARG A 137 5.74 -20.20 -3.76
C ARG A 137 5.84 -19.47 -2.43
N ASP A 138 5.74 -20.20 -1.33
CA ASP A 138 5.77 -19.63 0.01
C ASP A 138 7.10 -18.86 0.22
N LYS A 139 8.21 -19.38 -0.32
CA LYS A 139 9.50 -18.69 -0.37
C LYS A 139 9.44 -17.41 -1.21
N ALA A 140 8.89 -17.45 -2.42
CA ALA A 140 8.78 -16.27 -3.28
C ALA A 140 7.91 -15.15 -2.65
N PHE A 141 6.80 -15.52 -2.01
CA PHE A 141 5.97 -14.59 -1.25
C PHE A 141 6.71 -14.00 -0.05
N SER A 142 7.44 -14.83 0.70
CA SER A 142 8.27 -14.37 1.83
C SER A 142 9.35 -13.38 1.37
N ASP A 143 10.02 -13.63 0.24
CA ASP A 143 11.05 -12.73 -0.30
C ASP A 143 10.45 -11.38 -0.74
N ALA A 144 9.26 -11.39 -1.35
CA ALA A 144 8.55 -10.18 -1.74
C ALA A 144 8.15 -9.33 -0.52
N ASP A 145 7.63 -9.98 0.53
CA ASP A 145 7.26 -9.32 1.78
C ASP A 145 8.48 -8.75 2.50
N ALA A 146 9.61 -9.48 2.53
CA ALA A 146 10.85 -8.98 3.11
C ALA A 146 11.32 -7.69 2.41
N ARG A 147 11.34 -7.67 1.08
CA ARG A 147 11.69 -6.47 0.30
C ARG A 147 10.74 -5.31 0.53
N HIS A 148 9.44 -5.59 0.68
CA HIS A 148 8.45 -4.57 0.97
C HIS A 148 8.70 -3.92 2.33
N ARG A 149 8.95 -4.74 3.36
CA ARG A 149 9.29 -4.26 4.71
C ARG A 149 10.58 -3.43 4.73
N GLU A 150 11.61 -3.85 4.00
CA GLU A 150 12.85 -3.07 3.86
C GLU A 150 12.61 -1.71 3.19
N ALA A 151 11.83 -1.68 2.11
CA ALA A 151 11.48 -0.44 1.43
C ALA A 151 10.69 0.51 2.35
N LEU A 152 9.76 -0.02 3.14
CA LEU A 152 8.99 0.75 4.11
C LEU A 152 9.88 1.33 5.22
N ALA A 153 10.84 0.54 5.73
CA ALA A 153 11.79 0.99 6.75
C ALA A 153 12.72 2.11 6.23
N LEU A 154 13.16 2.03 4.97
CA LEU A 154 13.93 3.10 4.34
C LEU A 154 13.08 4.36 4.14
N ALA A 155 11.81 4.20 3.75
CA ALA A 155 10.89 5.32 3.60
C ALA A 155 10.59 6.01 4.94
N SER A 156 10.38 5.26 6.02
CA SER A 156 10.18 5.82 7.36
C SER A 156 11.42 6.59 7.82
N GLN A 157 12.62 6.04 7.64
CA GLN A 157 13.86 6.72 7.98
C GLN A 157 14.05 8.02 7.21
N ARG A 158 13.62 8.08 5.94
CA ARG A 158 13.65 9.33 5.14
C ARG A 158 12.66 10.36 5.68
N ARG A 159 11.45 9.94 6.06
CA ARG A 159 10.45 10.81 6.68
C ARG A 159 10.97 11.39 8.00
N ASP A 160 11.59 10.57 8.84
CA ASP A 160 12.15 11.02 10.12
C ASP A 160 13.22 12.09 9.93
N LYS A 161 14.12 11.91 8.94
CA LYS A 161 15.14 12.91 8.59
C LYS A 161 14.52 14.20 8.04
N ALA A 162 13.45 14.10 7.25
CA ALA A 162 12.76 15.27 6.73
C ALA A 162 12.06 16.04 7.86
N LEU A 163 11.38 15.35 8.76
CA LEU A 163 10.76 15.92 9.96
C LEU A 163 11.80 16.62 10.83
N ALA A 164 12.96 16.00 11.07
CA ALA A 164 14.04 16.62 11.84
C ALA A 164 14.53 17.95 11.21
N ARG A 165 14.63 18.02 9.87
CA ARG A 165 14.99 19.26 9.17
C ARG A 165 13.92 20.33 9.30
N GLN A 166 12.65 19.94 9.18
CA GLN A 166 11.52 20.86 9.36
C GLN A 166 11.50 21.43 10.78
N THR A 167 11.68 20.60 11.80
CA THR A 167 11.76 21.04 13.20
C THR A 167 12.88 22.06 13.41
N ALA A 168 14.06 21.84 12.83
CA ALA A 168 15.18 22.79 12.90
C ALA A 168 14.88 24.14 12.23
N GLN A 169 14.12 24.14 11.12
CA GLN A 169 13.67 25.38 10.48
C GLN A 169 12.67 26.15 11.36
N ILE A 170 11.70 25.44 11.97
CA ILE A 170 10.74 26.05 12.89
C ILE A 170 11.46 26.69 14.07
N GLU A 171 12.45 26.01 14.65
CA GLU A 171 13.26 26.56 15.73
C GLU A 171 13.99 27.85 15.30
N THR A 172 14.57 27.85 14.11
CA THR A 172 15.29 29.02 13.57
C THR A 172 14.34 30.20 13.36
N LEU A 173 13.16 29.96 12.80
CA LEU A 173 12.13 31.01 12.60
C LEU A 173 11.64 31.56 13.94
N LEU A 174 11.40 30.71 14.94
CA LEU A 174 11.00 31.14 16.28
C LEU A 174 12.09 31.99 16.92
N ARG A 175 13.36 31.59 16.82
CA ARG A 175 14.49 32.36 17.35
C ARG A 175 14.57 33.74 16.71
N GLN A 176 14.48 33.83 15.39
CA GLN A 176 14.46 35.11 14.67
C GLN A 176 13.30 36.00 15.12
N ASN A 177 12.10 35.44 15.29
CA ASN A 177 10.94 36.20 15.75
C ASN A 177 11.16 36.77 17.18
N THR A 178 11.76 35.99 18.07
CA THR A 178 12.12 36.46 19.42
C THR A 178 13.17 37.57 19.39
N GLU A 179 14.17 37.50 18.50
CA GLU A 179 15.19 38.54 18.34
C GLU A 179 14.58 39.86 17.83
N PHE A 180 13.72 39.81 16.81
CA PHE A 180 12.99 40.99 16.34
C PHE A 180 12.14 41.62 17.46
N THR A 181 11.50 40.80 18.28
CA THR A 181 10.72 41.27 19.44
C THR A 181 11.60 41.94 20.50
N ALA A 182 12.82 41.44 20.72
CA ALA A 182 13.77 42.06 21.64
C ALA A 182 14.27 43.42 21.12
N LEU A 183 14.64 43.50 19.84
CA LEU A 183 15.08 44.75 19.21
C LEU A 183 14.00 45.83 19.22
N THR A 184 12.75 45.45 18.93
CA THR A 184 11.62 46.39 19.00
C THR A 184 11.39 46.92 20.41
N ARG A 185 11.53 46.09 21.44
CA ARG A 185 11.49 46.55 22.85
C ARG A 185 12.63 47.52 23.17
N GLU A 186 13.85 47.20 22.74
CA GLU A 186 15.01 48.05 22.98
C GLU A 186 14.84 49.43 22.34
N LEU A 187 14.39 49.49 21.09
CA LEU A 187 14.12 50.77 20.40
C LEU A 187 13.03 51.58 21.13
N ALA A 188 11.97 50.92 21.62
CA ALA A 188 10.93 51.59 22.38
C ALA A 188 11.46 52.17 23.70
N GLU A 189 12.33 51.45 24.40
CA GLU A 189 12.98 51.92 25.63
C GLU A 189 13.91 53.11 25.38
N GLN A 190 14.69 53.09 24.29
CA GLN A 190 15.56 54.21 23.91
C GLN A 190 14.76 55.48 23.64
N ILE A 191 13.63 55.38 22.92
CA ILE A 191 12.75 56.52 22.68
C ILE A 191 12.17 57.05 24.00
N ALA A 192 11.70 56.16 24.88
CA ALA A 192 11.16 56.56 26.18
C ALA A 192 12.21 57.28 27.04
N ALA A 193 13.46 56.82 27.03
CA ALA A 193 14.57 57.46 27.73
C ALA A 193 14.92 58.84 27.14
N LEU A 194 14.99 58.95 25.81
CA LEU A 194 15.23 60.23 25.12
C LEU A 194 14.12 61.25 25.42
N VAL A 195 12.85 60.82 25.41
CA VAL A 195 11.72 61.69 25.77
C VAL A 195 11.83 62.16 27.22
N LYS A 196 12.16 61.26 28.15
CA LYS A 196 12.30 61.61 29.57
C LYS A 196 13.41 62.63 29.82
N HIS A 197 14.53 62.52 29.09
CA HIS A 197 15.62 63.49 29.19
C HIS A 197 15.24 64.89 28.67
N ASN A 198 14.36 64.99 27.67
CA ASN A 198 13.99 66.27 27.07
C ASN A 198 12.88 67.01 27.83
N VAL A 199 12.23 66.34 28.80
CA VAL A 199 11.14 66.89 29.62
C VAL A 199 11.66 67.48 30.94
N ASN A 200 12.94 67.31 31.27
CA ASN A 200 13.57 67.77 32.51
C ASN A 200 14.59 68.88 32.24
#